data_AF-A0A956JEQ3-F1
#
_entry.id   AF-A0A956JEQ3-F1
#
_cell.length_a   1.000
_cell.length_b   1.000
_cell.length_c   1.000
_cell.angle_alpha   90.00
_cell.angle_beta   90.00
_cell.angle_gamma   90.00
#
_symmetry.space_group_name_H-M   'P 1'
#
loop_
_entity.id
_entity.type
_entity.pdbx_description
1 polymer ?
#
loop_
_entity_poly.entity_id
_entity_poly.type
_entity_poly.pdbx_seq_one_letter_code
_entity_poly.pdbx_strand_id
1 'polypeptide(L)'
;LAWSPAVGLALVGVAAAARRGPARGLARWLGAAFLLELYLCGAVDDWWGGWAFGARRLVSATVVFGLGWATLLHPWLDGERRRRSASLLVAALSLGSLRLSLQMQGDYLYGRLRRGVPQSLAPAWSRAFGLPLDGVLEATGTPGSWPASWWLALRSGAPPGRYDLAEGWALVRSRGDAKGYERLWAEDPRWALSGLGPVHARGEHRARTIEGRAVIGVPLRIPLRLEGRLRLHASAPVTVRVQGWGEGTELLLRPGWHDHALPSVVMPDGLGLVELVVAQGSDAPVVELAWLDVFEPGRDPMAERGATDPEPS
;
A
#
# COMPACT_ATOMS: atom_id res chain seq x y z
N LEU A 1 3.26 -2.68 -11.05
CA LEU A 1 3.98 -3.16 -12.27
C LEU A 1 5.12 -2.25 -12.72
N ALA A 2 4.99 -0.91 -12.73
CA ALA A 2 6.12 -0.02 -13.05
C ALA A 2 7.38 -0.23 -12.16
N TRP A 3 7.18 -0.80 -10.97
CA TRP A 3 8.23 -1.06 -9.99
C TRP A 3 8.68 -2.53 -9.91
N SER A 4 8.17 -3.44 -10.76
CA SER A 4 8.57 -4.84 -10.65
C SER A 4 10.02 -4.99 -11.14
N PRO A 5 10.91 -5.65 -10.37
CA PRO A 5 12.30 -5.88 -10.79
C PRO A 5 12.37 -6.60 -12.14
N ALA A 6 11.35 -7.42 -12.45
CA ALA A 6 11.25 -8.12 -13.71
C ALA A 6 11.09 -7.20 -14.92
N VAL A 7 10.32 -6.10 -14.81
CA VAL A 7 10.21 -5.11 -15.87
C VAL A 7 11.55 -4.37 -16.05
N GLY A 8 12.20 -3.97 -14.95
CA GLY A 8 13.52 -3.33 -15.00
C GLY A 8 14.57 -4.20 -15.69
N LEU A 9 14.65 -5.48 -15.32
CA LEU A 9 15.55 -6.44 -15.98
C LEU A 9 15.20 -6.63 -17.46
N ALA A 10 13.92 -6.75 -17.81
CA ALA A 10 13.52 -6.84 -19.21
C ALA A 10 14.01 -5.61 -20.01
N LEU A 11 13.87 -4.39 -19.47
CA LEU A 11 14.36 -3.18 -20.13
C LEU A 11 15.89 -3.15 -20.26
N VAL A 12 16.64 -3.68 -19.29
CA VAL A 12 18.10 -3.89 -19.42
C VAL A 12 18.41 -4.82 -20.60
N GLY A 13 17.64 -5.91 -20.76
CA GLY A 13 17.75 -6.81 -21.89
C GLY A 13 17.46 -6.15 -23.23
N VAL A 14 16.42 -5.31 -23.31
CA VAL A 14 16.11 -4.53 -24.52
C VAL A 14 17.25 -3.57 -24.84
N ALA A 15 17.81 -2.89 -23.83
CA ALA A 15 18.96 -2.01 -24.02
C ALA A 15 20.21 -2.78 -24.51
N ALA A 16 20.44 -4.00 -24.01
CA ALA A 16 21.50 -4.87 -24.49
C ALA A 16 21.29 -5.26 -25.96
N ALA A 17 20.07 -5.68 -26.34
CA ALA A 17 19.70 -6.01 -27.72
C ALA A 17 19.82 -4.81 -28.66
N ALA A 18 19.46 -3.61 -28.20
CA ALA A 18 19.54 -2.38 -28.99
C ALA A 18 20.99 -1.94 -29.29
N ARG A 19 21.96 -2.38 -28.48
CA ARG A 19 23.38 -2.07 -28.63
C ARG A 19 24.08 -3.02 -29.60
N ARG A 20 23.74 -4.32 -29.61
CA ARG A 20 24.48 -5.35 -30.37
C ARG A 20 23.56 -6.48 -30.86
N GLY A 21 23.97 -7.15 -31.93
CA GLY A 21 23.31 -8.35 -32.45
C GLY A 21 22.30 -8.11 -33.58
N PRO A 22 21.73 -9.19 -34.14
CA PRO A 22 20.86 -9.13 -35.31
C PRO A 22 19.52 -8.43 -35.02
N ALA A 23 19.04 -8.46 -33.77
CA ALA A 23 17.79 -7.84 -33.36
C ALA A 23 17.89 -6.33 -33.03
N ARG A 24 19.04 -5.67 -33.27
CA ARG A 24 19.28 -4.28 -32.85
C ARG A 24 18.23 -3.28 -33.33
N GLY A 25 17.79 -3.42 -34.58
CA GLY A 25 16.81 -2.50 -35.18
C GLY A 25 15.45 -2.66 -34.53
N LEU A 26 14.98 -3.90 -34.41
CA LEU A 26 13.74 -4.25 -33.75
C LEU A 26 13.74 -3.78 -32.28
N ALA A 27 14.82 -4.05 -31.53
CA ALA A 27 14.95 -3.63 -30.14
C ALA A 27 14.89 -2.11 -29.96
N ARG A 28 15.50 -1.33 -30.87
CA ARG A 28 15.41 0.14 -30.85
C ARG A 28 13.99 0.63 -31.12
N TRP A 29 13.30 0.06 -32.11
CA TRP A 29 11.92 0.44 -32.42
C TRP A 29 10.96 0.08 -31.30
N LEU A 30 11.06 -1.13 -30.76
CA LEU A 30 10.27 -1.57 -29.61
C LEU A 30 10.58 -0.74 -28.36
N GLY A 31 11.85 -0.40 -28.12
CA GLY A 31 12.24 0.50 -27.04
C GLY A 31 11.67 1.92 -27.21
N ALA A 32 11.71 2.47 -28.43
CA ALA A 32 11.11 3.76 -28.73
C ALA A 32 9.58 3.74 -28.56
N ALA A 33 8.91 2.68 -29.03
CA ALA A 33 7.47 2.49 -28.86
C ALA A 33 7.09 2.40 -27.37
N PHE A 34 7.89 1.67 -26.57
CA PHE A 34 7.71 1.61 -25.12
C PHE A 34 7.87 2.98 -24.45
N LEU A 35 8.89 3.75 -24.81
CA LEU A 35 9.08 5.10 -24.26
C LEU A 35 7.93 6.04 -24.62
N LEU A 36 7.41 5.93 -25.84
CA LEU A 36 6.24 6.68 -26.27
C LEU A 36 4.98 6.26 -25.48
N GLU A 37 4.73 4.96 -25.34
CA GLU A 37 3.62 4.43 -24.54
C GLU A 37 3.74 4.88 -23.08
N LEU A 38 4.94 4.84 -22.49
CA LEU A 38 5.21 5.32 -21.15
C LEU A 38 4.94 6.83 -21.01
N TYR A 39 5.38 7.63 -21.99
CA TYR A 39 5.11 9.08 -22.03
C TYR A 39 3.60 9.34 -22.09
N LEU A 40 2.88 8.70 -23.02
CA LEU A 40 1.43 8.85 -23.16
C LEU A 40 0.69 8.43 -21.89
N CYS A 41 1.12 7.33 -21.27
CA CYS A 41 0.56 6.84 -20.01
C CYS A 41 0.85 7.76 -18.82
N GLY A 42 1.94 8.54 -18.85
CA GLY A 42 2.27 9.52 -17.83
C GLY A 42 1.63 10.89 -18.07
N ALA A 43 1.38 11.25 -19.34
CA ALA A 43 0.81 12.54 -19.72
C ALA A 43 -0.70 12.65 -19.46
N VAL A 44 -1.39 11.53 -19.20
CA VAL A 44 -2.83 11.52 -18.94
C VAL A 44 -3.11 10.94 -17.54
N ASP A 45 -3.79 11.73 -16.71
CA ASP A 45 -4.18 11.31 -15.35
C ASP A 45 -5.07 10.07 -15.36
N ASP A 46 -6.08 10.02 -16.25
CA ASP A 46 -7.10 8.96 -16.26
C ASP A 46 -7.57 8.54 -17.67
N TRP A 47 -6.69 7.91 -18.46
CA TRP A 47 -7.09 7.32 -19.76
C TRP A 47 -7.78 5.94 -19.64
N TRP A 48 -7.71 5.26 -18.48
CA TRP A 48 -8.12 3.84 -18.35
C TRP A 48 -8.92 3.48 -17.09
N GLY A 49 -9.59 4.43 -16.42
CA GLY A 49 -10.44 4.13 -15.26
C GLY A 49 -9.69 4.19 -13.91
N GLY A 50 -8.72 5.07 -13.84
CA GLY A 50 -7.98 5.50 -12.66
C GLY A 50 -6.79 4.62 -12.34
N TRP A 51 -6.33 4.73 -11.10
CA TRP A 51 -5.19 4.00 -10.56
C TRP A 51 -5.44 2.51 -10.35
N ALA A 52 -6.70 2.06 -10.40
CA ALA A 52 -7.09 0.64 -10.38
C ALA A 52 -6.53 -0.16 -11.57
N PHE A 53 -5.98 0.52 -12.59
CA PHE A 53 -5.43 -0.08 -13.79
C PHE A 53 -3.99 0.38 -14.12
N GLY A 54 -3.27 1.00 -13.17
CA GLY A 54 -1.91 1.52 -13.43
C GLY A 54 -0.94 0.46 -13.98
N ALA A 55 -1.15 -0.79 -13.59
CA ALA A 55 -0.39 -1.94 -14.06
C ALA A 55 -0.73 -2.38 -15.50
N ARG A 56 -1.98 -2.16 -15.95
CA ARG A 56 -2.44 -2.51 -17.30
C ARG A 56 -1.93 -1.56 -18.38
N ARG A 57 -1.52 -0.35 -17.99
CA ARG A 57 -0.98 0.68 -18.88
C ARG A 57 0.19 0.19 -19.73
N LEU A 58 0.90 -0.86 -19.29
CA LEU A 58 2.03 -1.46 -20.01
C LEU A 58 1.79 -2.91 -20.45
N VAL A 59 0.54 -3.37 -20.48
CA VAL A 59 0.24 -4.74 -20.96
C VAL A 59 0.57 -4.89 -22.44
N SER A 60 0.38 -3.85 -23.25
CA SER A 60 0.76 -3.86 -24.67
C SER A 60 2.28 -3.96 -24.87
N ALA A 61 3.07 -3.50 -23.89
CA ALA A 61 4.52 -3.64 -23.88
C ALA A 61 5.02 -5.07 -23.56
N THR A 62 4.15 -6.07 -23.43
CA THR A 62 4.56 -7.47 -23.17
C THR A 62 5.57 -7.99 -24.19
N VAL A 63 5.46 -7.61 -25.46
CA VAL A 63 6.43 -8.01 -26.51
C VAL A 63 7.82 -7.42 -26.24
N VAL A 64 7.87 -6.16 -25.79
CA VAL A 64 9.10 -5.47 -25.40
C VAL A 64 9.76 -6.21 -24.25
N PHE A 65 8.97 -6.57 -23.22
CA PHE A 65 9.48 -7.30 -22.07
C PHE A 65 9.95 -8.72 -22.42
N GLY A 66 9.22 -9.40 -23.29
CA GLY A 66 9.59 -10.73 -23.79
C GLY A 66 10.93 -10.72 -24.52
N LEU A 67 11.15 -9.75 -25.43
CA LEU A 67 12.44 -9.59 -26.11
C LEU A 67 13.58 -9.32 -25.11
N GLY A 68 13.32 -8.48 -24.12
CA GLY A 68 14.29 -8.16 -23.07
C GLY A 68 14.75 -9.38 -22.29
N TRP A 69 13.79 -10.15 -21.76
CA TRP A 69 14.08 -11.39 -21.05
C TRP A 69 14.76 -12.43 -21.94
N ALA A 70 14.31 -12.60 -23.18
CA ALA A 70 14.94 -13.51 -24.12
C ALA A 70 16.42 -13.17 -24.34
N THR A 71 16.74 -11.87 -24.47
CA THR A 71 18.11 -11.39 -24.65
C THR A 71 18.99 -11.70 -23.43
N LEU A 72 18.47 -11.47 -22.22
CA LEU A 72 19.23 -11.73 -20.99
C LEU A 72 19.44 -13.21 -20.72
N LEU A 73 18.43 -14.04 -21.00
CA LEU A 73 18.47 -15.46 -20.71
C LEU A 73 19.21 -16.26 -21.78
N HIS A 74 19.22 -15.81 -23.04
CA HIS A 74 19.81 -16.55 -24.16
C HIS A 74 21.20 -17.15 -23.85
N PRO A 75 22.19 -16.40 -23.32
CA PRO A 75 23.53 -16.95 -23.03
C PRO A 75 23.53 -18.06 -21.98
N TRP A 76 22.56 -18.07 -21.08
CA TRP A 76 22.44 -19.04 -19.99
C TRP A 76 21.71 -20.32 -20.43
N LEU A 77 21.01 -20.23 -21.57
CA LEU A 77 20.22 -21.30 -22.18
C LEU A 77 20.99 -22.02 -23.29
N ASP A 78 22.30 -21.82 -23.41
CA ASP A 78 23.11 -22.60 -24.34
C ASP A 78 23.29 -24.04 -23.82
N GLY A 79 22.86 -25.01 -24.63
CA GLY A 79 22.84 -26.44 -24.32
C GLY A 79 21.45 -27.03 -24.18
N GLU A 80 21.23 -28.18 -24.82
CA GLU A 80 19.94 -28.87 -24.92
C GLU A 80 19.25 -29.10 -23.56
N ARG A 81 20.01 -29.57 -22.55
CA ARG A 81 19.48 -29.81 -21.20
C ARG A 81 18.99 -28.53 -20.53
N ARG A 82 19.74 -27.43 -20.65
CA ARG A 82 19.38 -26.13 -20.05
C ARG A 82 18.15 -25.53 -20.73
N ARG A 83 18.06 -25.66 -22.07
CA ARG A 83 16.87 -25.27 -22.84
C ARG A 83 15.63 -26.02 -22.37
N ARG A 84 15.72 -27.34 -22.22
CA ARG A 84 14.59 -28.14 -21.70
C ARG A 84 14.17 -27.71 -20.30
N SER A 85 15.11 -27.56 -19.37
CA SER A 85 14.80 -27.08 -18.02
C SER A 85 14.16 -25.70 -18.00
N ALA A 86 14.64 -24.77 -18.82
CA ALA A 86 14.06 -23.44 -18.95
C ALA A 86 12.68 -23.46 -19.60
N SER A 87 12.48 -24.27 -20.66
CA SER A 87 11.16 -24.45 -21.27
C SER A 87 10.16 -25.03 -20.27
N LEU A 88 10.57 -25.99 -19.46
CA LEU A 88 9.73 -26.55 -18.39
C LEU A 88 9.42 -25.49 -17.32
N LEU A 89 10.39 -24.69 -16.91
CA LEU A 89 10.18 -23.59 -15.97
C LEU A 89 9.21 -22.54 -16.55
N VAL A 90 9.40 -22.12 -17.80
CA VAL A 90 8.52 -21.17 -18.49
C VAL A 90 7.11 -21.75 -18.59
N ALA A 91 6.96 -23.02 -18.98
CA ALA A 91 5.67 -23.70 -19.02
C ALA A 91 5.00 -23.73 -17.64
N ALA A 92 5.75 -24.09 -16.59
CA ALA A 92 5.25 -24.11 -15.22
C ALA A 92 4.80 -22.72 -14.74
N LEU A 93 5.62 -21.68 -14.98
CA LEU A 93 5.26 -20.30 -14.63
C LEU A 93 4.05 -19.80 -15.42
N SER A 94 3.93 -20.20 -16.70
CA SER A 94 2.81 -19.82 -17.56
C SER A 94 1.52 -20.48 -17.10
N LEU A 95 1.56 -21.79 -16.79
CA LEU A 95 0.43 -22.52 -16.23
C LEU A 95 0.03 -21.98 -14.85
N GLY A 96 1.02 -21.68 -13.99
CA GLY A 96 0.77 -21.06 -12.69
C GLY A 96 0.13 -19.68 -12.81
N SER A 97 0.59 -18.85 -13.75
CA SER A 97 0.03 -17.52 -14.02
C SER A 97 -1.38 -17.61 -14.60
N LEU A 98 -1.63 -18.53 -15.53
CA LEU A 98 -2.95 -18.80 -16.09
C LEU A 98 -3.91 -19.25 -14.98
N ARG A 99 -3.48 -20.20 -14.14
CA ARG A 99 -4.26 -20.70 -13.01
C ARG A 99 -4.62 -19.57 -12.03
N LEU A 100 -3.66 -18.73 -11.68
CA LEU A 100 -3.86 -17.56 -10.83
C LEU A 100 -4.86 -16.58 -11.46
N SER A 101 -4.70 -16.24 -12.74
CA SER A 101 -5.61 -15.34 -13.46
C SER A 101 -7.04 -15.90 -13.48
N LEU A 102 -7.22 -17.18 -13.85
CA LEU A 102 -8.53 -17.83 -13.84
C LEU A 102 -9.13 -17.89 -12.43
N GLN A 103 -8.31 -18.17 -11.40
CA GLN A 103 -8.78 -18.14 -10.02
C GLN A 103 -9.24 -16.75 -9.61
N MET A 104 -8.47 -15.70 -9.89
CA MET A 104 -8.82 -14.33 -9.51
C MET A 104 -10.06 -13.85 -10.23
N GLN A 105 -10.24 -14.22 -11.49
CA GLN A 105 -11.49 -13.96 -12.23
C GLN A 105 -12.67 -14.70 -11.59
N GLY A 106 -12.50 -15.98 -11.23
CA GLY A 106 -13.52 -16.74 -10.50
C GLY A 106 -13.84 -16.11 -9.15
N ASP A 107 -12.84 -15.80 -8.34
CA ASP A 107 -12.99 -15.14 -7.03
C ASP A 107 -13.69 -13.79 -7.17
N TYR A 108 -13.43 -13.05 -8.23
CA TYR A 108 -14.15 -11.80 -8.54
C TYR A 108 -15.62 -12.06 -8.90
N LEU A 109 -15.90 -13.01 -9.81
CA LEU A 109 -17.27 -13.34 -10.23
C LEU A 109 -18.13 -13.89 -9.09
N TYR A 110 -17.53 -14.64 -8.17
CA TYR A 110 -18.20 -15.19 -6.99
C TYR A 110 -18.14 -14.26 -5.76
N GLY A 111 -17.70 -13.01 -5.91
CA GLY A 111 -17.70 -12.01 -4.84
C GLY A 111 -16.70 -12.26 -3.70
N ARG A 112 -15.75 -13.19 -3.87
CA ARG A 112 -14.65 -13.44 -2.91
C ARG A 112 -13.57 -12.35 -2.97
N LEU A 113 -13.43 -11.69 -4.12
CA LEU A 113 -12.64 -10.47 -4.29
C LEU A 113 -13.59 -9.31 -4.59
N ARG A 114 -13.52 -8.25 -3.78
CA ARG A 114 -14.38 -7.07 -3.92
C ARG A 114 -13.75 -6.04 -4.84
N ARG A 115 -14.57 -5.38 -5.67
CA ARG A 115 -14.13 -4.30 -6.57
C ARG A 115 -13.93 -3.01 -5.79
N GLY A 116 -12.82 -2.31 -6.06
CA GLY A 116 -12.57 -0.96 -5.55
C GLY A 116 -12.36 -0.88 -4.04
N VAL A 117 -12.12 -2.03 -3.39
CA VAL A 117 -11.82 -2.11 -1.97
C VAL A 117 -10.44 -2.78 -1.82
N PRO A 118 -9.51 -2.18 -1.06
CA PRO A 118 -8.24 -2.81 -0.73
C PRO A 118 -8.51 -4.10 0.04
N GLN A 119 -7.78 -5.15 -0.30
CA GLN A 119 -7.95 -6.46 0.31
C GLN A 119 -6.64 -7.23 0.21
N SER A 120 -6.39 -8.08 1.20
CA SER A 120 -5.23 -8.98 1.16
C SER A 120 -5.36 -9.91 -0.05
N LEU A 121 -4.30 -10.01 -0.84
CA LEU A 121 -4.25 -10.96 -1.95
C LEU A 121 -3.72 -12.33 -1.52
N ALA A 122 -3.14 -12.46 -0.32
CA ALA A 122 -2.58 -13.73 0.15
C ALA A 122 -3.60 -14.90 0.07
N PRO A 123 -4.88 -14.74 0.51
CA PRO A 123 -5.88 -15.80 0.35
C PRO A 123 -6.19 -16.16 -1.11
N ALA A 124 -6.10 -15.20 -2.03
CA ALA A 124 -6.31 -15.45 -3.46
C ALA A 124 -5.18 -16.30 -4.06
N TRP A 125 -3.94 -16.04 -3.65
CA TRP A 125 -2.79 -16.86 -4.03
C TRP A 125 -2.89 -18.26 -3.45
N SER A 126 -3.21 -18.40 -2.16
CA SER A 126 -3.40 -19.70 -1.51
C SER A 126 -4.45 -20.56 -2.23
N ARG A 127 -5.60 -19.96 -2.58
CA ARG A 127 -6.64 -20.66 -3.36
C ARG A 127 -6.22 -20.98 -4.79
N ALA A 128 -5.47 -20.10 -5.45
CA ALA A 128 -5.02 -20.33 -6.83
C ALA A 128 -4.12 -21.56 -6.92
N PHE A 129 -3.20 -21.71 -5.97
CA PHE A 129 -2.22 -22.80 -5.97
C PHE A 129 -2.64 -24.01 -5.12
N GLY A 130 -3.70 -23.91 -4.32
CA GLY A 130 -4.12 -24.97 -3.41
C GLY A 130 -3.10 -25.22 -2.29
N LEU A 131 -2.36 -24.18 -1.88
CA LEU A 131 -1.28 -24.24 -0.91
C LEU A 131 -1.56 -23.24 0.22
N PRO A 132 -1.19 -23.52 1.48
CA PRO A 132 -1.38 -22.61 2.61
C PRO A 132 -0.31 -21.50 2.60
N LEU A 133 -0.38 -20.60 1.62
CA LEU A 133 0.62 -19.54 1.41
C LEU A 133 0.35 -18.29 2.26
N ASP A 134 -0.76 -18.22 2.97
CA ASP A 134 -1.22 -17.00 3.65
C ASP A 134 -0.16 -16.43 4.60
N GLY A 135 0.37 -17.24 5.51
CA GLY A 135 1.40 -16.80 6.46
C GLY A 135 2.74 -16.45 5.78
N VAL A 136 3.09 -17.17 4.71
CA VAL A 136 4.31 -16.86 3.94
C VAL A 136 4.16 -15.51 3.24
N LEU A 137 3.04 -15.28 2.56
CA LEU A 137 2.77 -14.04 1.84
C LEU A 137 2.47 -12.87 2.78
N GLU A 138 2.01 -13.12 4.00
CA GLU A 138 1.93 -12.10 5.04
C GLU A 138 3.34 -11.65 5.46
N ALA A 139 4.25 -12.60 5.65
CA ALA A 139 5.63 -12.35 6.06
C ALA A 139 6.51 -11.78 4.94
N THR A 140 6.32 -12.20 3.70
CA THR A 140 7.16 -11.80 2.55
C THR A 140 6.50 -10.75 1.67
N GLY A 141 5.18 -10.58 1.76
CA GLY A 141 4.40 -9.82 0.78
C GLY A 141 4.11 -10.64 -0.47
N THR A 142 3.16 -10.16 -1.28
CA THR A 142 2.81 -10.82 -2.53
C THR A 142 3.81 -10.48 -3.63
N PRO A 143 4.18 -11.43 -4.52
CA PRO A 143 5.18 -11.19 -5.56
C PRO A 143 4.85 -10.02 -6.49
N GLY A 144 3.56 -9.73 -6.69
CA GLY A 144 3.11 -8.58 -7.49
C GLY A 144 3.39 -7.21 -6.86
N SER A 145 3.62 -7.17 -5.55
CA SER A 145 3.82 -5.96 -4.75
C SER A 145 5.30 -5.73 -4.38
N TRP A 146 6.22 -6.62 -4.79
CA TRP A 146 7.66 -6.44 -4.57
C TRP A 146 8.26 -5.40 -5.55
N PRO A 147 9.18 -4.54 -5.09
CA PRO A 147 9.74 -4.43 -3.74
C PRO A 147 8.97 -3.45 -2.83
N ALA A 148 7.88 -2.85 -3.31
CA ALA A 148 7.15 -1.79 -2.59
C ALA A 148 6.65 -2.24 -1.21
N SER A 149 6.21 -3.49 -1.08
CA SER A 149 5.81 -4.05 0.22
C SER A 149 6.96 -4.16 1.22
N TRP A 150 8.19 -4.44 0.76
CA TRP A 150 9.37 -4.45 1.63
C TRP A 150 9.78 -3.04 2.04
N TRP A 151 9.65 -2.07 1.13
CA TRP A 151 9.85 -0.67 1.46
C TRP A 151 8.86 -0.17 2.52
N LEU A 152 7.59 -0.55 2.40
CA LEU A 152 6.58 -0.29 3.43
C LEU A 152 6.97 -0.92 4.77
N ALA A 153 7.36 -2.19 4.76
CA ALA A 153 7.74 -2.91 5.97
C ALA A 153 8.93 -2.24 6.65
N LEU A 154 9.95 -1.83 5.90
CA LEU A 154 11.11 -1.11 6.40
C LEU A 154 10.73 0.21 7.08
N ARG A 155 9.79 0.96 6.50
CA ARG A 155 9.39 2.28 7.03
C ARG A 155 8.41 2.21 8.20
N SER A 156 7.53 1.20 8.23
CA SER A 156 6.44 1.12 9.21
C SER A 156 6.64 0.05 10.28
N GLY A 157 7.59 -0.88 10.09
CA GLY A 157 7.71 -2.08 10.92
C GLY A 157 6.59 -3.10 10.73
N ALA A 158 5.62 -2.84 9.82
CA ALA A 158 4.54 -3.78 9.54
C ALA A 158 5.02 -4.95 8.67
N PRO A 159 4.34 -6.12 8.73
CA PRO A 159 4.60 -7.20 7.79
C PRO A 159 4.40 -6.76 6.33
N PRO A 160 5.26 -7.16 5.38
CA PRO A 160 5.13 -6.78 3.98
C PRO A 160 3.76 -7.12 3.35
N GLY A 161 3.09 -8.19 3.78
CA GLY A 161 1.76 -8.53 3.29
C GLY A 161 0.67 -7.50 3.60
N ARG A 162 0.93 -6.55 4.50
CA ARG A 162 0.02 -5.41 4.77
C ARG A 162 -0.05 -4.41 3.63
N TYR A 163 0.91 -4.42 2.71
CA TYR A 163 0.93 -3.50 1.57
C TYR A 163 -0.36 -3.54 0.75
N ASP A 164 -0.88 -4.73 0.46
CA ASP A 164 -2.08 -4.91 -0.36
C ASP A 164 -3.35 -4.29 0.27
N LEU A 165 -3.37 -4.14 1.60
CA LEU A 165 -4.43 -3.46 2.35
C LEU A 165 -4.22 -1.95 2.43
N ALA A 166 -2.97 -1.51 2.60
CA ALA A 166 -2.63 -0.13 2.88
C ALA A 166 -2.60 0.77 1.64
N GLU A 167 -2.09 0.28 0.51
CA GLU A 167 -1.86 1.12 -0.69
C GLU A 167 -3.10 1.20 -1.61
N GLY A 168 -4.01 0.22 -1.55
CA GLY A 168 -5.18 0.17 -2.43
C GLY A 168 -6.24 1.25 -2.17
N TRP A 169 -6.13 2.02 -1.07
CA TRP A 169 -7.03 3.13 -0.73
C TRP A 169 -6.26 4.42 -0.81
N ALA A 170 -6.93 5.53 -1.10
CA ALA A 170 -6.36 6.84 -0.86
C ALA A 170 -7.47 7.82 -0.51
N LEU A 171 -7.15 8.79 0.33
CA LEU A 171 -8.07 9.81 0.84
C LEU A 171 -8.60 10.79 -0.22
N VAL A 172 -8.27 10.58 -1.49
CA VAL A 172 -8.69 11.42 -2.61
C VAL A 172 -9.69 10.62 -3.46
N ARG A 173 -10.92 11.13 -3.60
CA ARG A 173 -11.91 10.56 -4.53
C ARG A 173 -11.25 10.37 -5.90
N SER A 174 -11.67 9.34 -6.63
CA SER A 174 -11.33 9.16 -8.05
C SER A 174 -11.90 10.25 -8.98
N ARG A 175 -12.34 11.42 -8.46
CA ARG A 175 -13.08 12.46 -9.19
C ARG A 175 -12.81 13.91 -8.73
N GLY A 176 -11.68 14.18 -8.08
CA GLY A 176 -11.23 15.57 -7.85
C GLY A 176 -11.83 16.31 -6.64
N ASP A 177 -12.93 15.82 -6.04
CA ASP A 177 -13.38 16.35 -4.75
C ASP A 177 -12.75 15.55 -3.60
N ALA A 178 -11.77 16.11 -2.89
CA ALA A 178 -11.46 15.58 -1.58
C ALA A 178 -12.75 15.61 -0.75
N LYS A 179 -13.10 14.52 -0.04
CA LYS A 179 -14.18 14.56 0.96
C LYS A 179 -13.89 15.59 2.05
N GLY A 180 -12.71 16.22 2.04
CA GLY A 180 -12.26 17.17 3.03
C GLY A 180 -12.03 16.53 4.40
N TYR A 181 -12.40 15.27 4.59
CA TYR A 181 -12.42 14.56 5.86
C TYR A 181 -12.52 13.04 5.64
N GLU A 182 -11.75 12.28 6.40
CA GLU A 182 -11.92 10.84 6.60
C GLU A 182 -11.55 10.48 8.04
N ARG A 183 -12.32 9.56 8.63
CA ARG A 183 -12.00 8.93 9.91
C ARG A 183 -11.30 7.59 9.72
N LEU A 184 -10.07 7.51 10.20
CA LEU A 184 -9.25 6.31 10.22
C LEU A 184 -9.42 5.57 11.56
N TRP A 185 -10.38 4.66 11.62
CA TRP A 185 -10.68 3.83 12.80
C TRP A 185 -9.57 2.84 13.15
N ALA A 186 -9.07 2.82 14.39
CA ALA A 186 -7.96 1.95 14.80
C ALA A 186 -8.22 0.45 14.56
N GLU A 187 -9.47 0.02 14.49
CA GLU A 187 -9.82 -1.37 14.19
C GLU A 187 -9.50 -1.81 12.76
N ASP A 188 -9.48 -0.88 11.82
CA ASP A 188 -9.35 -1.19 10.40
C ASP A 188 -7.88 -1.51 10.04
N PRO A 189 -7.61 -2.73 9.56
CA PRO A 189 -6.26 -3.17 9.27
C PRO A 189 -5.61 -2.47 8.07
N ARG A 190 -6.37 -1.66 7.30
CA ARG A 190 -5.83 -0.91 6.15
C ARG A 190 -4.86 0.19 6.56
N TRP A 191 -5.08 0.81 7.72
CA TRP A 191 -4.19 1.86 8.24
C TRP A 191 -3.60 1.54 9.59
N ALA A 192 -4.12 0.58 10.35
CA ALA A 192 -3.43 0.05 11.53
C ALA A 192 -2.26 -0.86 11.09
N LEU A 193 -1.06 -0.28 10.96
CA LEU A 193 0.10 -0.95 10.35
C LEU A 193 0.88 -1.80 11.35
N SER A 194 1.32 -1.24 12.48
CA SER A 194 2.16 -1.93 13.46
C SER A 194 1.96 -1.39 14.88
N GLY A 195 2.32 -2.19 15.88
CA GLY A 195 2.35 -1.78 17.29
C GLY A 195 1.00 -1.50 17.94
N LEU A 196 -0.07 -2.00 17.32
CA LEU A 196 -1.44 -1.89 17.82
C LEU A 196 -1.93 -3.29 18.21
N GLY A 197 -2.33 -3.43 19.47
CA GLY A 197 -2.86 -4.67 20.02
C GLY A 197 -4.22 -5.09 19.41
N PRO A 198 -4.84 -6.16 19.93
CA PRO A 198 -6.14 -6.62 19.46
C PRO A 198 -7.24 -5.58 19.68
N VAL A 199 -8.22 -5.58 18.78
CA VAL A 199 -9.41 -4.73 18.90
C VAL A 199 -10.24 -5.17 20.11
N HIS A 200 -10.60 -4.23 20.96
CA HIS A 200 -11.47 -4.46 22.11
C HIS A 200 -12.45 -3.29 22.29
N ALA A 201 -13.53 -3.54 23.06
CA ALA A 201 -14.49 -2.51 23.40
C ALA A 201 -14.01 -1.71 24.62
N ARG A 202 -14.16 -0.38 24.56
CA ARG A 202 -13.84 0.56 25.63
C ARG A 202 -14.93 1.64 25.69
N GLY A 203 -15.94 1.41 26.54
CA GLY A 203 -17.15 2.23 26.55
C GLY A 203 -17.88 2.13 25.20
N GLU A 204 -18.16 3.27 24.58
CA GLU A 204 -18.83 3.35 23.27
C GLU A 204 -17.89 3.19 22.07
N HIS A 205 -16.59 3.04 22.32
CA HIS A 205 -15.58 3.00 21.26
C HIS A 205 -14.97 1.61 21.12
N ARG A 206 -14.58 1.27 19.89
CA ARG A 206 -13.68 0.14 19.61
C ARG A 206 -12.27 0.69 19.49
N ALA A 207 -11.36 0.14 20.29
CA ALA A 207 -10.01 0.67 20.44
C ALA A 207 -8.96 -0.43 20.33
N ARG A 208 -7.71 -0.01 20.12
CA ARG A 208 -6.53 -0.87 20.16
C ARG A 208 -5.50 -0.27 21.11
N THR A 209 -4.88 -1.12 21.93
CA THR A 209 -3.77 -0.73 22.80
C THR A 209 -2.53 -0.40 21.98
N ILE A 210 -1.77 0.63 22.38
CA ILE A 210 -0.49 1.00 21.78
C ILE A 210 0.63 0.26 22.53
N GLU A 211 1.34 -0.62 21.84
CA GLU A 211 2.41 -1.46 22.40
C GLU A 211 3.75 -0.72 22.34
N GLY A 212 3.88 0.35 23.13
CA GLY A 212 5.06 1.21 23.19
C GLY A 212 5.20 2.15 21.97
N ARG A 213 5.16 1.61 20.75
CA ARG A 213 5.22 2.36 19.49
C ARG A 213 4.18 1.81 18.51
N ALA A 214 3.22 2.62 18.09
CA ALA A 214 2.25 2.29 17.05
C ALA A 214 2.47 3.11 15.78
N VAL A 215 2.16 2.54 14.61
CA VAL A 215 2.23 3.24 13.32
C VAL A 215 0.88 3.13 12.60
N ILE A 216 0.38 4.29 12.18
CA ILE A 216 -0.84 4.45 11.38
C ILE A 216 -0.47 4.95 9.98
N GLY A 217 -1.03 4.32 8.96
CA GLY A 217 -0.90 4.75 7.56
C GLY A 217 -1.99 5.74 7.17
N VAL A 218 -1.61 6.86 6.56
CA VAL A 218 -2.52 7.86 5.99
C VAL A 218 -2.29 7.87 4.47
N PRO A 219 -3.12 7.16 3.69
CA PRO A 219 -2.85 6.99 2.28
C PRO A 219 -3.34 8.20 1.47
N LEU A 220 -2.43 8.80 0.70
CA LEU A 220 -2.67 9.99 -0.12
C LEU A 220 -2.30 9.73 -1.57
N ARG A 221 -3.09 10.31 -2.49
CA ARG A 221 -2.82 10.24 -3.94
C ARG A 221 -2.02 11.41 -4.46
N ILE A 222 -2.20 12.56 -3.86
CA ILE A 222 -1.50 13.79 -4.19
C ILE A 222 -1.00 14.39 -2.88
N PRO A 223 0.05 15.21 -2.92
CA PRO A 223 0.47 15.94 -1.74
C PRO A 223 -0.68 16.84 -1.29
N LEU A 224 -1.08 16.72 -0.02
CA LEU A 224 -2.16 17.51 0.56
C LEU A 224 -1.73 18.09 1.88
N ARG A 225 -2.12 19.35 2.12
CA ARG A 225 -2.08 19.92 3.45
C ARG A 225 -3.25 19.36 4.24
N LEU A 226 -2.95 18.68 5.33
CA LEU A 226 -3.95 18.02 6.16
C LEU A 226 -3.78 18.45 7.61
N GLU A 227 -4.90 18.59 8.29
CA GLU A 227 -5.02 18.63 9.72
C GLU A 227 -5.49 17.25 10.21
N GLY A 228 -5.23 16.96 11.47
CA GLY A 228 -5.72 15.72 12.06
C GLY A 228 -6.20 15.89 13.48
N ARG A 229 -6.96 14.90 13.93
CA ARG A 229 -7.39 14.78 15.32
C ARG A 229 -7.28 13.34 15.76
N LEU A 230 -6.61 13.11 16.87
CA LEU A 230 -6.51 11.78 17.48
C LEU A 230 -7.49 11.69 18.63
N ARG A 231 -8.17 10.54 18.74
CA ARG A 231 -8.88 10.17 19.96
C ARG A 231 -8.17 9.03 20.69
N LEU A 232 -7.60 9.37 21.85
CA LEU A 232 -6.80 8.49 22.68
C LEU A 232 -7.46 8.30 24.05
N HIS A 233 -7.33 7.11 24.63
CA HIS A 233 -7.64 6.85 26.02
C HIS A 233 -6.36 6.52 26.80
N ALA A 234 -6.19 7.09 27.98
CA ALA A 234 -5.11 6.73 28.88
C ALA A 234 -5.65 6.19 30.21
N SER A 235 -5.07 5.11 30.73
CA SER A 235 -5.45 4.56 32.04
C SER A 235 -4.84 5.31 33.23
N ALA A 236 -3.72 6.01 33.02
CA ALA A 236 -3.06 6.86 34.00
C ALA A 236 -2.41 8.05 33.28
N PRO A 237 -1.92 9.09 34.01
CA PRO A 237 -1.19 10.19 33.39
C PRO A 237 0.00 9.69 32.55
N VAL A 238 0.12 10.15 31.31
CA VAL A 238 1.14 9.69 30.37
C VAL A 238 1.49 10.74 29.34
N THR A 239 2.74 10.74 28.89
CA THR A 239 3.16 11.53 27.73
C THR A 239 3.21 10.63 26.50
N VAL A 240 2.46 11.01 25.47
CA VAL A 240 2.46 10.35 24.16
C VAL A 240 3.08 11.30 23.16
N ARG A 241 4.18 10.88 22.54
CA ARG A 241 4.81 11.62 21.45
C ARG A 241 4.20 11.15 20.13
N VAL A 242 3.54 12.06 19.44
CA VAL A 242 3.03 11.86 18.10
C VAL A 242 4.08 12.36 17.11
N GLN A 243 4.65 11.46 16.32
CA GLN A 243 5.53 11.78 15.21
C GLN A 243 4.78 11.53 13.91
N GLY A 244 4.23 12.59 13.35
CA GLY A 244 3.59 12.55 12.04
C GLY A 244 4.14 13.69 11.23
N TRP A 245 4.33 13.47 9.94
CA TRP A 245 4.45 14.60 9.00
C TRP A 245 5.74 15.43 9.16
N GLY A 246 6.80 14.87 9.73
CA GLY A 246 8.10 15.57 9.87
C GLY A 246 8.19 16.46 11.10
N GLU A 247 7.12 16.59 11.88
CA GLU A 247 7.11 17.27 13.17
C GLU A 247 6.70 16.30 14.30
N GLY A 248 7.21 16.56 15.50
CA GLY A 248 6.86 15.82 16.71
C GLY A 248 6.03 16.69 17.63
N THR A 249 4.89 16.19 18.10
CA THR A 249 4.09 16.85 19.14
C THR A 249 4.01 15.93 20.35
N GLU A 250 4.26 16.48 21.54
CA GLU A 250 4.07 15.77 22.81
C GLU A 250 2.69 16.08 23.37
N LEU A 251 1.95 15.01 23.69
CA LEU A 251 0.60 15.08 24.27
C LEU A 251 0.67 14.58 25.72
N LEU A 252 0.31 15.44 26.66
CA LEU A 252 0.15 15.06 28.05
C LEU A 252 -1.30 14.60 28.29
N LEU A 253 -1.49 13.29 28.41
CA LEU A 253 -2.80 12.69 28.63
C LEU A 253 -3.03 12.50 30.13
N ARG A 254 -4.26 12.77 30.56
CA ARG A 254 -4.76 12.41 31.90
C ARG A 254 -5.55 11.08 31.82
N PRO A 255 -5.94 10.45 32.93
CA PRO A 255 -6.85 9.31 32.86
C PRO A 255 -8.14 9.67 32.10
N GLY A 256 -8.57 8.80 31.18
CA GLY A 256 -9.78 8.98 30.38
C GLY A 256 -9.54 9.25 28.89
N TRP A 257 -10.60 9.65 28.19
CA TRP A 257 -10.59 9.95 26.76
C TRP A 257 -10.16 11.40 26.49
N HIS A 258 -9.34 11.57 25.45
CA HIS A 258 -8.87 12.87 24.99
C HIS A 258 -8.95 12.96 23.48
N ASP A 259 -9.39 14.12 23.00
CA ASP A 259 -9.31 14.52 21.60
C ASP A 259 -8.19 15.53 21.45
N HIS A 260 -7.18 15.21 20.63
CA HIS A 260 -6.04 16.09 20.39
C HIS A 260 -5.97 16.48 18.92
N ALA A 261 -6.06 17.78 18.66
CA ALA A 261 -5.72 18.34 17.36
C ALA A 261 -4.22 18.18 17.09
N LEU A 262 -3.90 17.79 15.86
CA LEU A 262 -2.54 17.69 15.37
C LEU A 262 -2.25 18.87 14.42
N PRO A 263 -0.98 19.33 14.35
CA PRO A 263 -0.62 20.46 13.51
C PRO A 263 -0.91 20.21 12.03
N SER A 264 -1.26 21.28 11.30
CA SER A 264 -1.48 21.21 9.86
C SER A 264 -0.17 21.02 9.12
N VAL A 265 -0.03 19.94 8.34
CA VAL A 265 1.19 19.66 7.59
C VAL A 265 0.92 19.22 6.16
N VAL A 266 1.80 19.61 5.23
CA VAL A 266 1.80 19.11 3.86
C VAL A 266 2.37 17.70 3.85
N MET A 267 1.49 16.73 3.64
CA MET A 267 1.87 15.34 3.48
C MET A 267 2.23 15.08 2.01
N PRO A 268 3.33 14.35 1.73
CA PRO A 268 3.65 13.95 0.36
C PRO A 268 2.63 12.94 -0.18
N ASP A 269 2.66 12.71 -1.49
CA ASP A 269 1.92 11.63 -2.12
C ASP A 269 2.40 10.24 -1.64
N GLY A 270 1.51 9.25 -1.73
CA GLY A 270 1.74 7.90 -1.26
C GLY A 270 1.26 7.68 0.18
N LEU A 271 1.86 6.73 0.88
CA LEU A 271 1.48 6.40 2.25
C LEU A 271 2.26 7.26 3.25
N GLY A 272 1.61 8.31 3.75
CA GLY A 272 2.11 9.04 4.91
C GLY A 272 2.00 8.18 6.17
N LEU A 273 2.92 8.37 7.11
CA LEU A 273 2.95 7.62 8.37
C LEU A 273 2.77 8.58 9.54
N VAL A 274 1.88 8.19 10.46
CA VAL A 274 1.73 8.82 11.78
C VAL A 274 2.14 7.78 12.81
N GLU A 275 3.18 8.10 13.56
CA GLU A 275 3.74 7.26 14.60
C GLU A 275 3.35 7.80 15.98
N LEU A 276 2.94 6.90 16.87
CA LEU A 276 2.58 7.19 18.24
C LEU A 276 3.58 6.46 19.13
N VAL A 277 4.34 7.20 19.94
CA VAL A 277 5.32 6.65 20.88
C VAL A 277 4.89 6.98 22.30
N VAL A 278 4.62 5.96 23.09
CA VAL A 278 4.28 6.08 24.51
C VAL A 278 5.57 6.04 25.31
N ALA A 279 5.81 7.06 26.15
CA ALA A 279 6.97 7.05 27.04
C ALA A 279 6.87 5.87 28.03
N GLN A 280 7.79 4.91 27.95
CA GLN A 280 7.72 3.68 28.77
C GLN A 280 8.32 3.87 30.17
N GLY A 281 7.65 3.27 31.16
CA GLY A 281 8.14 2.96 32.51
C GLY A 281 7.65 1.57 32.93
N SER A 282 8.16 0.98 34.02
CA SER A 282 7.81 -0.38 34.45
C SER A 282 6.33 -0.56 34.83
N ASP A 283 5.65 0.53 35.18
CA ASP A 283 4.19 0.63 35.37
C ASP A 283 3.55 1.42 34.20
N ALA A 284 3.93 1.09 32.97
CA ALA A 284 3.53 1.86 31.80
C ALA A 284 1.99 1.95 31.71
N PRO A 285 1.42 3.17 31.71
CA PRO A 285 -0.01 3.35 31.53
C PRO A 285 -0.46 2.77 30.18
N VAL A 286 -1.64 2.14 30.20
CA VAL A 286 -2.28 1.63 29.00
C VAL A 286 -2.82 2.80 28.21
N VAL A 287 -2.26 2.99 27.01
CA VAL A 287 -2.76 3.96 26.03
C VAL A 287 -3.48 3.20 24.92
N GLU A 288 -4.67 3.66 24.58
CA GLU A 288 -5.49 3.06 23.52
C GLU A 288 -5.86 4.12 22.49
N LEU A 289 -5.88 3.70 21.24
CA LEU A 289 -6.30 4.51 20.10
C LEU A 289 -7.68 4.05 19.64
N ALA A 290 -8.62 5.00 19.51
CA ALA A 290 -9.92 4.75 18.88
C ALA A 290 -9.88 5.09 17.38
N TRP A 291 -9.43 6.28 17.02
CA TRP A 291 -9.37 6.73 15.62
C TRP A 291 -8.43 7.93 15.42
N LEU A 292 -8.09 8.16 14.16
CA LEU A 292 -7.42 9.37 13.64
C LEU A 292 -8.32 9.99 12.56
N ASP A 293 -8.82 11.18 12.81
CA ASP A 293 -9.48 12.00 11.79
C ASP A 293 -8.43 12.74 11.01
N VAL A 294 -8.59 12.80 9.69
CA VAL A 294 -7.71 13.54 8.78
C VAL A 294 -8.58 14.38 7.86
N PHE A 295 -8.33 15.67 7.81
CA PHE A 295 -9.16 16.63 7.06
C PHE A 295 -8.33 17.75 6.45
N GLU A 296 -8.91 18.44 5.47
CA GLU A 296 -8.31 19.66 4.93
C GLU A 296 -8.45 20.82 5.93
N PRO A 297 -7.50 21.77 5.97
CA PRO A 297 -7.58 22.94 6.81
C PRO A 297 -8.93 23.66 6.69
N GLY A 298 -9.56 23.93 7.84
CA GLY A 298 -10.87 24.59 7.91
C GLY A 298 -12.08 23.70 7.62
N ARG A 299 -11.90 22.38 7.44
CA ARG A 299 -12.98 21.40 7.28
C ARG A 299 -13.12 20.44 8.47
N ASP A 300 -12.86 20.94 9.68
CA ASP A 300 -13.05 20.14 10.89
C ASP A 300 -14.54 19.81 11.10
N PRO A 301 -14.96 18.55 10.94
CA PRO A 301 -16.37 18.19 11.01
C PRO A 301 -16.94 18.27 12.43
N MET A 302 -16.09 18.41 13.45
CA MET A 302 -16.52 18.58 14.83
C MET A 302 -16.72 20.05 15.18
N ALA A 303 -15.94 20.95 14.58
CA ALA A 303 -16.20 22.39 14.69
C ALA A 303 -17.59 22.75 14.14
N GLU A 304 -18.03 22.06 13.08
CA GLU A 304 -19.39 22.23 12.52
C GLU A 304 -20.50 21.70 13.45
N ARG A 305 -20.22 20.72 14.32
CA ARG A 305 -21.20 20.17 15.26
C ARG A 305 -21.28 20.94 16.58
N GLY A 306 -20.17 21.54 17.02
CA GLY A 306 -20.08 22.28 18.28
C GLY A 306 -20.77 23.65 18.28
N ALA A 307 -21.30 24.10 17.14
CA ALA A 307 -22.01 25.38 17.07
C ALA A 307 -23.49 25.29 17.50
N THR A 308 -24.04 24.10 17.76
CA THR A 308 -25.50 23.96 18.02
C THR A 308 -25.92 23.18 19.27
N ASP A 309 -25.02 22.55 20.04
CA ASP A 309 -25.41 21.89 21.29
C ASP A 309 -24.54 22.35 22.47
N PRO A 310 -25.08 23.11 23.44
CA PRO A 310 -24.40 23.34 24.70
C PRO A 310 -24.30 22.02 25.46
N GLU A 311 -23.10 21.70 25.97
CA GLU A 311 -22.88 20.53 26.82
C GLU A 311 -23.90 20.51 27.99
N PRO A 312 -24.52 19.35 28.29
CA PRO A 312 -25.30 19.21 29.50
C PRO A 312 -24.36 19.31 30.70
N SER A 313 -24.62 20.31 31.55
CA SER A 313 -23.93 20.59 32.80
C SER A 313 -24.15 19.54 33.88
#